data_AF-A0A9E3SIH0-F1
#
_entry.id   AF-A0A9E3SIH0-F1
#
_cell.length_a   1.000
_cell.length_b   1.000
_cell.length_c   1.000
_cell.angle_alpha   90.00
_cell.angle_beta   90.00
_cell.angle_gamma   90.00
#
_symmetry.space_group_name_H-M   'P 1'
#
loop_
_entity.id
_entity.type
_entity.pdbx_description
1 polymer ?
#
loop_
_entity_poly.entity_id
_entity_poly.type
_entity_poly.pdbx_seq_one_letter_code
_entity_poly.pdbx_strand_id
1 'polypeptide(L)' 'MTQRTPLSHLAPGQQGVIAAVDGPEGLRQRLAALGFRAGRAVVVLRRASLRGPLHVRLGT' A
#
# COMPACT_ATOMS: atom_id res chain seq x y z
N MET A 1 1.66 -19.73 5.87
CA MET A 1 0.63 -19.27 4.92
C MET A 1 0.57 -17.75 4.99
N THR A 2 1.04 -17.04 3.95
CA THR A 2 1.02 -15.55 3.94
C THR A 2 -0.22 -15.08 3.20
N GLN A 3 -1.19 -14.52 3.92
CA GLN A 3 -2.43 -13.98 3.33
C GLN A 3 -2.15 -12.65 2.65
N ARG A 4 -2.54 -12.51 1.37
CA ARG A 4 -2.44 -11.26 0.61
C ARG A 4 -3.77 -10.51 0.72
N THR A 5 -3.71 -9.31 1.28
CA THR A 5 -4.88 -8.46 1.47
C THR A 5 -4.69 -7.15 0.69
N PRO A 6 -5.70 -6.65 -0.03
CA PRO A 6 -5.62 -5.35 -0.70
C PRO A 6 -5.26 -4.25 0.30
N LEU A 7 -4.42 -3.30 -0.13
CA LEU A 7 -4.02 -2.16 0.70
C LEU A 7 -5.23 -1.35 1.22
N SER A 8 -6.32 -1.31 0.44
CA SER A 8 -7.59 -0.67 0.79
C SER A 8 -8.40 -1.41 1.87
N HIS A 9 -8.03 -2.62 2.28
CA HIS A 9 -8.69 -3.35 3.37
C HIS A 9 -7.96 -3.19 4.71
N LEU A 10 -6.77 -2.59 4.70
CA LEU A 10 -6.07 -2.25 5.94
C LEU A 10 -6.74 -1.06 6.63
N ALA A 11 -6.98 -1.20 7.93
CA ALA A 11 -7.50 -0.15 8.77
C ALA A 11 -6.40 0.87 9.14
N PRO A 12 -6.76 2.14 9.43
CA PRO A 12 -5.81 3.09 10.00
C PRO A 12 -5.09 2.53 11.23
N GLY A 13 -3.77 2.70 11.28
CA GLY A 13 -2.90 2.11 12.30
C GLY A 13 -2.38 0.71 11.97
N GLN A 14 -2.95 0.01 10.98
CA GLN A 14 -2.41 -1.29 10.56
C GLN A 14 -1.18 -1.14 9.66
N GLN A 15 -0.27 -2.09 9.82
CA GLN A 15 0.94 -2.23 9.02
C GLN A 15 0.98 -3.56 8.28
N GLY A 16 1.65 -3.57 7.14
CA GLY A 16 1.87 -4.78 6.35
C GLY A 16 3.15 -4.67 5.54
N VAL A 17 3.51 -5.77 4.89
CA VAL A 17 4.60 -5.81 3.90
C VAL A 17 3.99 -5.88 2.51
N ILE A 18 4.44 -5.02 1.60
CA ILE A 18 3.99 -5.06 0.21
C ILE A 18 4.41 -6.40 -0.39
N ALA A 19 3.44 -7.23 -0.75
CA ALA A 19 3.71 -8.52 -1.40
C ALA A 19 3.95 -8.36 -2.90
N ALA A 20 3.11 -7.57 -3.57
CA ALA A 20 3.18 -7.27 -4.99
C ALA A 20 2.41 -5.98 -5.29
N VAL A 21 2.65 -5.41 -6.47
CA VAL A 21 1.90 -4.27 -7.01
C VAL A 21 1.38 -4.68 -8.38
N ASP A 22 0.07 -4.92 -8.46
CA ASP A 22 -0.62 -5.33 -9.67
C ASP A 22 -1.19 -4.11 -10.43
N GLY A 23 -1.16 -4.15 -11.75
CA GLY A 23 -1.69 -3.10 -12.61
C GLY A 23 -0.87 -2.87 -13.89
N PRO A 24 -1.29 -1.92 -14.75
CA PRO A 24 -0.56 -1.55 -15.95
C PRO A 24 0.86 -1.07 -15.63
N GLU A 25 1.80 -1.29 -16.56
CA GLU A 25 3.21 -0.93 -16.39
C GLU A 25 3.41 0.53 -15.95
N GLY A 26 2.72 1.48 -16.60
CA GLY A 26 2.83 2.91 -16.24
C GLY A 26 2.39 3.22 -14.80
N LEU A 27 1.41 2.50 -14.25
CA LEU A 27 1.02 2.65 -12.84
C LEU A 27 2.07 2.04 -11.92
N ARG A 28 2.56 0.84 -12.26
CA ARG A 28 3.60 0.15 -11.48
C ARG A 28 4.88 0.98 -11.40
N GLN A 29 5.32 1.58 -12.50
CA GLN A 29 6.49 2.45 -12.54
C GLN A 29 6.32 3.70 -11.66
N ARG A 30 5.15 4.37 -11.75
CA ARG A 30 4.83 5.53 -10.89
C ARG A 30 4.86 5.16 -9.41
N LEU A 31 4.23 4.04 -9.04
CA LEU A 31 4.22 3.54 -7.67
C LEU A 31 5.64 3.15 -7.20
N ALA A 32 6.43 2.50 -8.05
CA ALA A 32 7.81 2.14 -7.75
C ALA A 32 8.70 3.37 -7.53
N ALA A 33 8.49 4.46 -8.29
CA ALA A 33 9.17 5.74 -8.11
C ALA A 33 8.79 6.42 -6.79
N LEU A 34 7.56 6.23 -6.32
CA LEU A 34 7.09 6.68 -4.99
C LEU A 34 7.58 5.79 -3.84
N GLY A 35 8.21 4.64 -4.13
CA GLY A 35 8.75 3.72 -3.13
C GLY A 35 7.88 2.49 -2.83
N PHE A 36 6.78 2.27 -3.54
CA PHE A 36 5.99 1.04 -3.44
C PHE A 36 6.73 -0.11 -4.12
N ARG A 37 7.49 -0.88 -3.34
CA ARG A 37 8.24 -2.05 -3.80
C ARG A 37 7.89 -3.27 -2.94
N ALA A 38 7.90 -4.44 -3.56
CA ALA A 38 7.73 -5.70 -2.82
C ALA A 38 8.80 -5.83 -1.72
N GLY A 39 8.40 -6.32 -0.54
CA GLY A 39 9.26 -6.42 0.64
C GLY A 39 9.35 -5.14 1.47
N ARG A 40 8.84 -3.99 1.01
CA ARG A 40 8.81 -2.76 1.81
C ARG A 40 7.62 -2.77 2.78
N ALA A 41 7.86 -2.31 4.02
CA ALA A 41 6.80 -2.09 4.99
C ALA A 41 5.92 -0.89 4.57
N VAL A 42 4.61 -1.02 4.80
CA VAL A 42 3.62 0.04 4.58
C VAL A 42 2.74 0.14 5.81
N VAL A 43 2.46 1.37 6.25
CA VAL A 43 1.56 1.66 7.37
C VAL A 43 0.43 2.55 6.87
N VAL A 44 -0.81 2.16 7.15
CA VAL A 44 -1.97 3.02 6.87
C VAL A 44 -2.07 4.06 7.97
N LEU A 45 -1.87 5.32 7.63
CA LEU A 45 -1.98 6.41 8.60
C LEU A 45 -3.45 6.78 8.82
N ARG A 46 -4.19 6.95 7.72
CA ARG A 46 -5.57 7.42 7.76
C ARG A 46 -6.28 7.15 6.44
N ARG A 47 -7.60 7.01 6.54
CA ARG A 47 -8.51 6.81 5.41
C ARG A 47 -9.58 7.87 5.47
N ALA A 48 -9.81 8.58 4.37
CA ALA A 48 -10.92 9.53 4.31
C ALA A 48 -12.27 8.79 4.19
N SER A 49 -13.32 9.37 4.78
CA SER A 49 -14.64 8.75 4.95
C SER A 49 -15.37 8.42 3.62
N LEU A 50 -14.98 9.08 2.52
CA LEU A 50 -15.59 8.94 1.18
C LEU A 50 -14.79 7.99 0.26
N ARG A 51 -14.42 6.81 0.76
CA ARG A 51 -13.70 5.76 0.00
C ARG A 51 -12.32 6.17 -0.56
N GLY A 52 -11.74 7.29 -0.13
CA GLY A 52 -10.39 7.74 -0.50
C GLY A 52 -10.19 9.24 -0.26
N PRO A 53 -8.95 9.75 -0.25
CA PRO A 53 -7.66 9.06 -0.46
C PRO A 53 -7.20 8.22 0.75
N LEU A 54 -6.37 7.21 0.49
CA LEU A 54 -5.69 6.43 1.53
C LEU A 54 -4.31 7.07 1.78
N HIS A 55 -4.08 7.53 3.00
CA HIS A 55 -2.79 8.06 3.40
C HIS A 55 -1.95 6.93 4.00
N VAL A 56 -0.83 6.64 3.37
CA VAL A 56 0.09 5.59 3.81
C VAL A 56 1.50 6.14 3.98
N ARG A 57 2.23 5.57 4.93
CA ARG A 57 3.67 5.78 5.08
C ARG A 57 4.40 4.57 4.54
N LEU A 58 5.37 4.81 3.66
CA LEU A 58 6.25 3.79 3.13
C LEU A 58 7.55 3.77 3.91
N GLY A 59 7.89 2.60 4.43
CA GLY A 59 9.11 2.40 5.17
C GLY A 59 9.08 2.78 6.64
N THR A 60 10.03 2.19 7.36
CA THR A 60 10.61 2.67 8.61
C THR A 60 11.96 3.30 8.32
#